data_AF-A0A352HPM3-F1
#
_entry.id   AF-A0A352HPM3-F1
#
_cell.length_a   1.000
_cell.length_b   1.000
_cell.length_c   1.000
_cell.angle_alpha   90.00
_cell.angle_beta   90.00
_cell.angle_gamma   90.00
#
_symmetry.space_group_name_H-M   'P 1'
#
loop_
_entity.id
_entity.type
_entity.pdbx_description
1 polymer ?
#
loop_
_entity_poly.entity_id
_entity_poly.type
_entity_poly.pdbx_seq_one_letter_code
_entity_poly.pdbx_strand_id
1 'polypeptide(L)'
;MSDEMENKSILEYRRKTDMPHRVRDVIYGTMSKALSEYKSFYDGIKMAALFDLFVSCEYYGNIASKGWTYCSLQPPMLLYSYTNACPRCLSNLQFKYTKGNKPGSGQIGVATTDILCEMLSALMRLNESNVEVSKASEPADAILYEPDTETIVLAEIKASPLLTVPIAADCDPLTEDVDGVLTLLKHTVADNPFVRKSDLFLYFPATRDLPEQRFYLPIEWSDESPFFEAVYGLVLRDEKFLEHFFHFWREAFQAYSAKDRENPAFWLTNACGSPVPRPSDWPKRSGSGYETVSDAKTSVGLDRTDDIKKGIYQVLKLGADFKPNGGNIKVALISNVHAVRHYDEYLQCIKDVIWTLDETGTAADWEDLPDGKPLYNLFDGIVSFTKSEIRDPEVARIMGML
;
A
#
# COMPACT_ATOMS: atom_id res chain seq x y z
N MET A 1 36.55 -7.87 -18.06
CA MET A 1 35.88 -8.81 -18.97
C MET A 1 35.03 -9.86 -18.24
N SER A 2 35.25 -10.13 -16.95
CA SER A 2 34.32 -10.91 -16.10
C SER A 2 33.07 -10.12 -15.72
N ASP A 3 33.23 -8.87 -15.28
CA ASP A 3 32.15 -8.10 -14.62
C ASP A 3 31.04 -7.69 -15.59
N GLU A 4 31.40 -7.39 -16.84
CA GLU A 4 30.47 -6.99 -17.91
C GLU A 4 29.58 -8.16 -18.40
N MET A 5 30.05 -9.41 -18.25
CA MET A 5 29.28 -10.61 -18.57
C MET A 5 28.28 -10.96 -17.47
N GLU A 6 28.59 -10.61 -16.22
CA GLU A 6 27.79 -10.96 -15.05
C GLU A 6 26.61 -10.01 -14.83
N ASN A 7 26.81 -8.70 -15.00
CA ASN A 7 25.71 -7.72 -14.96
C ASN A 7 24.62 -8.06 -16.00
N LYS A 8 25.00 -8.46 -17.22
CA LYS A 8 24.04 -8.85 -18.26
C LYS A 8 23.15 -10.02 -17.83
N SER A 9 23.70 -11.00 -17.11
CA SER A 9 22.94 -12.14 -16.58
C SER A 9 21.91 -11.74 -15.51
N ILE A 10 22.21 -10.72 -14.70
CA ILE A 10 21.28 -10.26 -13.66
C ILE A 10 20.11 -9.50 -14.29
N LEU A 11 20.35 -8.76 -15.36
CA LEU A 11 19.30 -8.04 -16.06
C LEU A 11 18.32 -8.97 -16.80
N GLU A 12 18.68 -10.24 -17.02
CA GLU A 12 17.78 -11.26 -17.57
C GLU A 12 16.62 -11.63 -16.63
N TYR A 13 16.75 -11.36 -15.32
CA TYR A 13 15.65 -11.54 -14.36
C TYR A 13 14.57 -10.47 -14.48
N ARG A 14 14.79 -9.40 -15.26
CA ARG A 14 13.78 -8.35 -15.45
C ARG A 14 12.57 -8.90 -16.20
N ARG A 15 11.39 -8.52 -15.70
CA ARG A 15 10.11 -8.80 -16.33
C ARG A 15 9.47 -7.49 -16.76
N LYS A 16 8.83 -7.53 -17.93
CA LYS A 16 7.98 -6.43 -18.38
C LYS A 16 6.80 -6.31 -17.42
N THR A 17 6.36 -5.08 -17.21
CA THR A 17 5.08 -4.84 -16.54
C THR A 17 3.94 -5.28 -17.45
N ASP A 18 2.97 -6.01 -16.89
CA ASP A 18 1.73 -6.38 -17.57
C ASP A 18 0.66 -5.28 -17.43
N MET A 19 1.00 -4.18 -16.73
CA MET A 19 0.10 -3.06 -16.52
C MET A 19 -0.23 -2.37 -17.85
N PRO A 20 -1.52 -2.16 -18.19
CA PRO A 20 -1.92 -1.50 -19.43
C PRO A 20 -1.28 -0.12 -19.56
N HIS A 21 -0.85 0.25 -20.77
CA HIS A 21 -0.20 1.54 -21.05
C HIS A 21 -1.00 2.70 -20.47
N ARG A 22 -2.32 2.63 -20.63
CA ARG A 22 -3.25 3.67 -20.19
C ARG A 22 -3.24 3.85 -18.66
N VAL A 23 -3.16 2.78 -17.89
CA VAL A 23 -3.05 2.83 -16.43
C VAL A 23 -1.75 3.51 -16.00
N ARG A 24 -0.64 3.22 -16.69
CA ARG A 24 0.64 3.89 -16.44
C ARG A 24 0.57 5.40 -16.69
N ASP A 25 -0.11 5.81 -17.76
CA ASP A 25 -0.33 7.23 -18.07
C ASP A 25 -1.16 7.92 -16.98
N VAL A 26 -2.19 7.23 -16.46
CA VAL A 26 -2.99 7.71 -15.32
C VAL A 26 -2.13 7.89 -14.07
N ILE A 27 -1.30 6.90 -13.73
CA ILE A 27 -0.40 6.97 -12.57
C ILE A 27 0.55 8.15 -12.72
N TYR A 28 1.23 8.26 -13.87
CA TYR A 28 2.14 9.36 -14.16
C TYR A 28 1.44 10.73 -14.10
N GLY A 29 0.30 10.89 -14.77
CA GLY A 29 -0.44 12.15 -14.81
C GLY A 29 -0.94 12.59 -13.45
N THR A 30 -1.46 11.65 -12.65
CA THR A 30 -1.91 11.90 -11.28
C THR A 30 -0.76 12.30 -10.37
N MET A 31 0.37 11.57 -10.43
CA MET A 31 1.56 11.90 -9.65
C MET A 31 2.15 13.26 -10.05
N SER A 32 2.25 13.54 -11.34
CA SER A 32 2.74 14.82 -11.86
C SER A 32 1.92 15.99 -11.32
N LYS A 33 0.59 15.89 -11.38
CA LYS A 33 -0.32 16.90 -10.82
C LYS A 33 -0.16 17.03 -9.30
N ALA A 34 -0.15 15.91 -8.58
CA ALA A 34 -0.02 15.90 -7.12
C ALA A 34 1.29 16.54 -6.64
N LEU A 35 2.41 16.20 -7.26
CA LEU A 35 3.73 16.71 -6.90
C LEU A 35 3.89 18.18 -7.30
N SER A 36 3.30 18.63 -8.42
CA SER A 36 3.40 20.02 -8.88
C SER A 36 2.48 20.99 -8.14
N GLU A 37 1.24 20.62 -7.84
CA GLU A 37 0.23 21.57 -7.35
C GLU A 37 0.05 21.55 -5.82
N TYR A 38 0.22 20.41 -5.16
CA TYR A 38 -0.11 20.23 -3.74
C TYR A 38 1.14 20.38 -2.85
N LYS A 39 1.74 21.59 -2.86
CA LYS A 39 2.99 21.89 -2.15
C LYS A 39 2.84 21.97 -0.63
N SER A 40 1.62 22.06 -0.11
CA SER A 40 1.33 22.05 1.34
C SER A 40 1.55 20.68 2.01
N PHE A 41 1.75 19.62 1.22
CA PHE A 41 2.04 18.26 1.70
C PHE A 41 3.45 17.84 1.31
N TYR A 42 4.12 17.11 2.21
CA TYR A 42 5.38 16.44 1.90
C TYR A 42 5.19 15.43 0.77
N ASP A 43 6.13 15.38 -0.17
CA ASP A 43 6.07 14.51 -1.35
C ASP A 43 5.90 13.04 -0.96
N GLY A 44 6.61 12.60 0.07
CA GLY A 44 6.47 11.26 0.64
C GLY A 44 5.05 10.89 1.08
N ILE A 45 4.33 11.83 1.70
CA ILE A 45 2.93 11.62 2.11
C ILE A 45 2.01 11.53 0.89
N LYS A 46 2.21 12.40 -0.10
CA LYS A 46 1.44 12.37 -1.35
C LYS A 46 1.64 11.03 -2.06
N MET A 47 2.88 10.57 -2.16
CA MET A 47 3.22 9.31 -2.81
C MET A 47 2.63 8.10 -2.07
N ALA A 48 2.73 8.04 -0.74
CA ALA A 48 2.10 6.96 0.03
C ALA A 48 0.57 6.98 -0.07
N ALA A 49 -0.06 8.15 -0.09
CA ALA A 49 -1.50 8.28 -0.28
C ALA A 49 -1.94 7.87 -1.70
N LEU A 50 -1.23 8.31 -2.74
CA LEU A 50 -1.52 7.93 -4.12
C LEU A 50 -1.35 6.43 -4.34
N PHE A 51 -0.38 5.80 -3.68
CA PHE A 51 -0.24 4.34 -3.69
C PHE A 51 -1.53 3.67 -3.22
N ASP A 52 -2.09 4.10 -2.07
CA ASP A 52 -3.36 3.58 -1.57
C ASP A 52 -4.51 3.83 -2.55
N LEU A 53 -4.55 5.00 -3.20
CA LEU A 53 -5.58 5.34 -4.19
C LEU A 53 -5.53 4.40 -5.40
N PHE A 54 -4.34 4.16 -5.97
CA PHE A 54 -4.18 3.26 -7.11
C PHE A 54 -4.45 1.80 -6.75
N VAL A 55 -4.03 1.36 -5.56
CA VAL A 55 -4.35 0.02 -5.08
C VAL A 55 -5.87 -0.12 -4.86
N SER A 56 -6.51 0.94 -4.40
CA SER A 56 -7.97 0.98 -4.29
C SER A 56 -8.64 0.83 -5.66
N CYS A 57 -8.13 1.48 -6.72
CA CYS A 57 -8.64 1.30 -8.09
C CYS A 57 -8.61 -0.16 -8.57
N GLU A 58 -7.51 -0.88 -8.31
CA GLU A 58 -7.42 -2.33 -8.59
C GLU A 58 -8.47 -3.12 -7.81
N TYR A 59 -8.69 -2.77 -6.54
CA TYR A 59 -9.66 -3.46 -5.71
C TYR A 59 -11.10 -3.18 -6.16
N TYR A 60 -11.37 -1.98 -6.65
CA TYR A 60 -12.68 -1.61 -7.19
C TYR A 60 -13.05 -2.39 -8.45
N GLY A 61 -12.05 -2.84 -9.23
CA GLY A 61 -12.26 -3.73 -10.37
C GLY A 61 -13.01 -5.03 -10.02
N ASN A 62 -13.01 -5.43 -8.74
CA ASN A 62 -13.70 -6.61 -8.24
C ASN A 62 -15.07 -6.33 -7.58
N ILE A 63 -15.57 -5.10 -7.65
CA ILE A 63 -16.89 -4.75 -7.10
C ILE A 63 -17.96 -5.62 -7.77
N ALA A 64 -18.78 -6.23 -6.93
CA ALA A 64 -19.88 -7.11 -7.34
C ALA A 64 -21.23 -6.55 -6.86
N SER A 65 -22.33 -7.18 -7.30
CA SER A 65 -23.66 -6.86 -6.79
C SER A 65 -23.85 -7.25 -5.32
N LYS A 66 -23.02 -8.14 -4.78
CA LYS A 66 -23.04 -8.60 -3.39
C LYS A 66 -21.91 -7.98 -2.58
N GLY A 67 -22.03 -8.01 -1.25
CA GLY A 67 -21.01 -7.50 -0.33
C GLY A 67 -21.24 -6.04 0.08
N TRP A 68 -22.42 -5.50 -0.24
CA TRP A 68 -22.83 -4.16 0.19
C TRP A 68 -23.46 -4.20 1.58
N THR A 69 -23.48 -3.04 2.21
CA THR A 69 -24.07 -2.84 3.52
C THR A 69 -24.98 -1.62 3.47
N TYR A 70 -26.23 -1.81 3.87
CA TYR A 70 -27.16 -0.70 4.02
C TYR A 70 -26.93 0.01 5.36
N CYS A 71 -26.74 1.33 5.29
CA CYS A 71 -26.65 2.21 6.44
C CYS A 71 -27.84 3.17 6.46
N SER A 72 -28.68 3.09 7.48
CA SER A 72 -29.89 3.93 7.65
C SER A 72 -29.66 5.35 8.16
N LEU A 73 -28.41 5.73 8.48
CA LEU A 73 -28.10 7.11 8.84
C LEU A 73 -28.53 8.02 7.68
N GLN A 74 -29.14 9.17 7.97
CA GLN A 74 -29.75 10.01 6.94
C GLN A 74 -28.70 10.89 6.23
N PRO A 75 -28.70 10.97 4.89
CA PRO A 75 -29.49 10.17 3.95
C PRO A 75 -29.00 8.71 3.86
N PRO A 76 -29.89 7.70 3.73
CA PRO A 76 -29.49 6.29 3.68
C PRO A 76 -28.59 6.00 2.47
N MET A 77 -27.72 5.00 2.61
CA MET A 77 -26.79 4.62 1.54
C MET A 77 -26.39 3.14 1.62
N LEU A 78 -25.97 2.62 0.47
CA LEU A 78 -25.24 1.36 0.36
C LEU A 78 -23.74 1.64 0.41
N LEU A 79 -23.02 0.88 1.22
CA LEU A 79 -21.58 0.99 1.41
C LEU A 79 -20.89 -0.32 1.06
N TYR A 80 -19.88 -0.24 0.21
CA TYR A 80 -18.97 -1.31 -0.13
C TYR A 80 -17.64 -1.07 0.61
N SER A 81 -17.48 -1.71 1.77
CA SER A 81 -16.33 -1.48 2.64
C SER A 81 -15.22 -2.51 2.41
N TYR A 82 -14.00 -2.11 2.77
CA TYR A 82 -12.82 -2.98 2.77
C TYR A 82 -12.37 -3.36 4.19
N THR A 83 -12.89 -2.70 5.21
CA THR A 83 -12.79 -3.15 6.61
C THR A 83 -14.08 -3.85 7.03
N ASN A 84 -14.02 -4.64 8.10
CA ASN A 84 -15.16 -5.36 8.65
C ASN A 84 -16.05 -4.47 9.55
N ALA A 85 -16.13 -3.18 9.25
CA ALA A 85 -16.97 -2.22 9.96
C ALA A 85 -17.55 -1.20 8.98
N CYS A 86 -18.77 -0.76 9.24
CA CYS A 86 -19.42 0.25 8.44
C CYS A 86 -18.66 1.59 8.55
N PRO A 87 -18.08 2.10 7.46
CA PRO A 87 -17.20 3.27 7.52
C PRO A 87 -17.94 4.51 8.04
N ARG A 88 -19.23 4.65 7.70
CA ARG A 88 -20.06 5.76 8.16
C ARG A 88 -20.37 5.72 9.66
N CYS A 89 -20.62 4.53 10.22
CA CYS A 89 -20.86 4.40 11.65
C CYS A 89 -19.57 4.64 12.46
N LEU A 90 -18.39 4.31 11.89
CA LEU A 90 -17.10 4.56 12.52
C LEU A 90 -16.83 6.04 12.77
N SER A 91 -17.40 6.97 12.00
CA SER A 91 -17.34 8.42 12.28
C SER A 91 -17.76 8.80 13.69
N ASN A 92 -18.66 8.03 14.29
CA ASN A 92 -19.15 8.23 15.66
C ASN A 92 -18.62 7.15 16.62
N LEU A 93 -17.54 6.46 16.25
CA LEU A 93 -17.00 5.30 16.96
C LEU A 93 -18.06 4.20 17.22
N GLN A 94 -19.05 4.09 16.33
CA GLN A 94 -20.06 3.04 16.39
C GLN A 94 -19.65 1.87 15.51
N PHE A 95 -19.43 0.73 16.15
CA PHE A 95 -19.00 -0.48 15.46
C PHE A 95 -20.21 -1.29 14.98
N LYS A 96 -20.50 -1.17 13.68
CA LYS A 96 -21.46 -2.04 12.98
C LYS A 96 -20.72 -2.97 12.05
N TYR A 97 -20.79 -4.26 12.34
CA TYR A 97 -20.09 -5.26 11.57
C TYR A 97 -20.61 -5.28 10.14
N THR A 98 -19.68 -5.37 9.22
CA THR A 98 -19.90 -5.73 7.82
C THR A 98 -18.77 -6.66 7.41
N LYS A 99 -18.95 -7.42 6.34
CA LYS A 99 -17.88 -8.23 5.79
C LYS A 99 -17.09 -7.37 4.80
N GLY A 100 -15.82 -7.10 5.11
CA GLY A 100 -14.93 -6.37 4.23
C GLY A 100 -14.67 -7.13 2.93
N ASN A 101 -14.53 -6.38 1.83
CA ASN A 101 -14.40 -6.91 0.47
C ASN A 101 -12.93 -6.92 -0.02
N LYS A 102 -11.96 -7.13 0.88
CA LYS A 102 -10.55 -7.20 0.50
C LYS A 102 -10.30 -8.39 -0.45
N PRO A 103 -9.47 -8.23 -1.49
CA PRO A 103 -9.02 -9.34 -2.32
C PRO A 103 -8.25 -10.40 -1.51
N GLY A 104 -8.07 -11.58 -2.09
CA GLY A 104 -7.20 -12.61 -1.50
C GLY A 104 -5.74 -12.16 -1.44
N SER A 105 -4.98 -12.64 -0.46
CA SER A 105 -3.60 -12.18 -0.21
C SER A 105 -2.66 -12.32 -1.42
N GLY A 106 -2.85 -13.32 -2.28
CA GLY A 106 -2.08 -13.48 -3.51
C GLY A 106 -2.33 -12.36 -4.53
N GLN A 107 -3.57 -11.89 -4.65
CA GLN A 107 -3.93 -10.78 -5.54
C GLN A 107 -3.41 -9.44 -4.99
N ILE A 108 -3.42 -9.28 -3.66
CA ILE A 108 -2.90 -8.09 -2.99
C ILE A 108 -1.41 -7.89 -3.34
N GLY A 109 -0.58 -8.92 -3.14
CA GLY A 109 0.87 -8.81 -3.37
C GLY A 109 1.21 -8.43 -4.82
N VAL A 110 0.54 -9.05 -5.80
CA VAL A 110 0.74 -8.73 -7.22
C VAL A 110 0.37 -7.27 -7.52
N ALA A 111 -0.83 -6.83 -7.11
CA ALA A 111 -1.29 -5.46 -7.36
C ALA A 111 -0.38 -4.42 -6.69
N THR A 112 0.05 -4.65 -5.43
CA THR A 112 0.91 -3.72 -4.70
C THR A 112 2.30 -3.61 -5.30
N THR A 113 2.88 -4.71 -5.77
CA THR A 113 4.20 -4.70 -6.43
C THR A 113 4.13 -3.98 -7.77
N ASP A 114 3.09 -4.24 -8.57
CA ASP A 114 2.95 -3.65 -9.91
C ASP A 114 2.75 -2.14 -9.83
N ILE A 115 1.87 -1.69 -8.93
CA ILE A 115 1.65 -0.27 -8.68
C ILE A 115 2.90 0.40 -8.12
N LEU A 116 3.59 -0.21 -7.14
CA LEU A 116 4.79 0.41 -6.56
C LEU A 116 5.90 0.57 -7.61
N CYS A 117 6.15 -0.46 -8.42
CA CYS A 117 7.13 -0.40 -9.51
C CYS A 117 6.78 0.67 -10.56
N GLU A 118 5.49 0.80 -10.94
CA GLU A 118 5.08 1.85 -11.89
C GLU A 118 5.19 3.24 -11.27
N MET A 119 4.84 3.40 -9.99
CA MET A 119 5.02 4.68 -9.28
C MET A 119 6.50 5.07 -9.17
N LEU A 120 7.38 4.12 -8.87
CA LEU A 120 8.83 4.36 -8.89
C LEU A 120 9.30 4.74 -10.30
N SER A 121 8.85 4.04 -11.34
CA SER A 121 9.15 4.38 -12.74
C SER A 121 8.70 5.80 -13.08
N ALA A 122 7.48 6.17 -12.70
CA ALA A 122 6.93 7.50 -12.92
C ALA A 122 7.72 8.56 -12.15
N LEU A 123 8.14 8.28 -10.91
CA LEU A 123 8.96 9.19 -10.13
C LEU A 123 10.34 9.42 -10.78
N MET A 124 10.99 8.37 -11.27
CA MET A 124 12.27 8.51 -11.99
C MET A 124 12.10 9.41 -13.22
N ARG A 125 11.03 9.23 -13.99
CA ARG A 125 10.72 10.10 -15.15
C ARG A 125 10.46 11.54 -14.76
N LEU A 126 9.69 11.79 -13.69
CA LEU A 126 9.38 13.14 -13.21
C LEU A 126 10.62 13.88 -12.72
N ASN A 127 11.63 13.14 -12.27
CA ASN A 127 12.92 13.65 -11.80
C ASN A 127 13.99 13.70 -12.91
N GLU A 128 13.62 13.45 -14.16
CA GLU A 128 14.55 13.37 -15.30
C GLU A 128 15.69 12.36 -15.09
N SER A 129 15.44 11.34 -14.25
CA SER A 129 16.38 10.25 -14.00
C SER A 129 16.30 9.21 -15.11
N ASN A 130 17.45 8.66 -15.51
CA ASN A 130 17.56 7.55 -16.45
C ASN A 130 17.48 6.17 -15.78
N VAL A 131 17.19 6.12 -14.48
CA VAL A 131 17.02 4.86 -13.74
C VAL A 131 15.83 4.08 -14.30
N GLU A 132 16.12 2.87 -14.75
CA GLU A 132 15.14 1.93 -15.26
C GLU A 132 14.61 1.07 -14.11
N VAL A 133 13.31 1.13 -13.85
CA VAL A 133 12.64 0.28 -12.84
C VAL A 133 11.93 -0.86 -13.56
N SER A 134 12.08 -2.08 -13.06
CA SER A 134 11.43 -3.27 -13.61
C SER A 134 11.00 -4.23 -12.51
N LYS A 135 9.91 -4.97 -12.74
CA LYS A 135 9.63 -6.19 -11.96
C LYS A 135 10.76 -7.18 -12.20
N ALA A 136 10.99 -8.07 -11.24
CA ALA A 136 11.94 -9.15 -11.38
C ALA A 136 11.28 -10.50 -11.16
N SER A 137 11.85 -11.56 -11.73
CA SER A 137 11.64 -12.93 -11.28
C SER A 137 12.53 -13.25 -10.10
N GLU A 138 12.20 -14.32 -9.38
CA GLU A 138 13.04 -14.88 -8.32
C GLU A 138 14.53 -14.84 -8.73
N PRO A 139 15.42 -14.35 -7.85
CA PRO A 139 15.20 -14.17 -6.41
C PRO A 139 14.75 -12.77 -5.95
N ALA A 140 14.49 -11.82 -6.85
CA ALA A 140 14.11 -10.45 -6.49
C ALA A 140 12.66 -10.12 -6.90
N ASP A 141 12.05 -9.16 -6.22
CA ASP A 141 10.73 -8.61 -6.60
C ASP A 141 10.86 -7.52 -7.67
N ALA A 142 11.91 -6.71 -7.58
CA ALA A 142 12.20 -5.64 -8.54
C ALA A 142 13.70 -5.43 -8.76
N ILE A 143 14.02 -4.84 -9.91
CA ILE A 143 15.37 -4.40 -10.28
C ILE A 143 15.29 -2.93 -10.68
N LEU A 144 16.13 -2.11 -10.06
CA LEU A 144 16.41 -0.75 -10.51
C LEU A 144 17.81 -0.75 -11.14
N TYR A 145 17.94 -0.12 -12.30
CA TYR A 145 19.22 -0.06 -13.00
C TYR A 145 19.53 1.33 -13.48
N GLU A 146 20.75 1.77 -13.21
CA GLU A 146 21.26 3.02 -13.73
C GLU A 146 22.34 2.76 -14.78
N PRO A 147 22.06 3.09 -16.06
CA PRO A 147 22.99 2.82 -17.15
C PRO A 147 24.34 3.53 -17.01
N ASP A 148 24.38 4.75 -16.47
CA ASP A 148 25.59 5.58 -16.45
C ASP A 148 26.66 5.07 -15.48
N THR A 149 26.22 4.50 -14.35
CA THR A 149 27.11 3.96 -13.30
C THR A 149 27.14 2.44 -13.27
N GLU A 150 26.38 1.81 -14.18
CA GLU A 150 26.07 0.37 -14.19
C GLU A 150 25.61 -0.16 -12.82
N THR A 151 24.97 0.69 -12.01
CA THR A 151 24.47 0.31 -10.69
C THR A 151 23.20 -0.52 -10.85
N ILE A 152 23.17 -1.70 -10.22
CA ILE A 152 21.99 -2.56 -10.15
C ILE A 152 21.53 -2.61 -8.70
N VAL A 153 20.29 -2.20 -8.43
CA VAL A 153 19.66 -2.43 -7.13
C VAL A 153 18.68 -3.59 -7.24
N LEU A 154 18.98 -4.69 -6.56
CA LEU A 154 18.07 -5.81 -6.35
C LEU A 154 17.17 -5.49 -5.17
N ALA A 155 15.88 -5.46 -5.40
CA ALA A 155 14.91 -5.03 -4.40
C ALA A 155 13.97 -6.16 -4.00
N GLU A 156 13.78 -6.28 -2.69
CA GLU A 156 12.65 -6.99 -2.08
C GLU A 156 11.53 -6.00 -1.79
N ILE A 157 10.30 -6.31 -2.17
CA ILE A 157 9.14 -5.43 -1.97
C ILE A 157 8.25 -5.98 -0.85
N LYS A 158 7.91 -5.11 0.10
CA LYS A 158 6.88 -5.36 1.12
C LYS A 158 5.96 -4.15 1.18
N ALA A 159 4.87 -4.21 0.43
CA ALA A 159 3.92 -3.11 0.29
C ALA A 159 2.49 -3.57 0.57
N SER A 160 1.71 -2.68 1.19
CA SER A 160 0.31 -2.91 1.54
C SER A 160 -0.33 -1.56 1.86
N PRO A 161 -1.55 -1.29 1.39
CA PRO A 161 -2.16 0.03 1.56
C PRO A 161 -2.47 0.31 3.04
N LEU A 162 -2.39 1.59 3.45
CA LEU A 162 -2.85 2.02 4.78
C LEU A 162 -4.36 1.89 4.90
N LEU A 163 -5.09 2.35 3.89
CA LEU A 163 -6.54 2.28 3.81
C LEU A 163 -6.99 2.01 2.38
N THR A 164 -8.22 1.55 2.24
CA THR A 164 -8.91 1.48 0.95
C THR A 164 -10.20 2.27 1.09
N VAL A 165 -10.35 3.32 0.29
CA VAL A 165 -11.51 4.21 0.39
C VAL A 165 -12.76 3.40 0.04
N PRO A 166 -13.80 3.38 0.88
CA PRO A 166 -15.03 2.64 0.59
C PRO A 166 -15.80 3.28 -0.57
N ILE A 167 -16.59 2.47 -1.26
CA ILE A 167 -17.51 2.95 -2.30
C ILE A 167 -18.91 3.11 -1.71
N ALA A 168 -19.59 4.20 -2.04
CA ALA A 168 -21.00 4.40 -1.71
C ALA A 168 -21.87 4.42 -2.96
N ALA A 169 -23.13 4.04 -2.78
CA ALA A 169 -24.23 4.28 -3.72
C ALA A 169 -25.43 4.82 -2.94
N ASP A 170 -26.16 5.76 -3.52
CA ASP A 170 -27.42 6.23 -2.94
C ASP A 170 -28.47 5.11 -2.98
N CYS A 171 -29.35 5.10 -1.98
CA CYS A 171 -30.51 4.20 -1.98
C CYS A 171 -31.68 4.80 -1.21
N ASP A 172 -32.88 4.29 -1.50
CA ASP A 172 -34.05 4.57 -0.69
C ASP A 172 -33.98 3.81 0.65
N PRO A 173 -34.68 4.28 1.70
CA PRO A 173 -34.82 3.53 2.93
C PRO A 173 -35.34 2.12 2.66
N LEU A 174 -34.60 1.10 3.10
CA LEU A 174 -35.02 -0.28 2.93
C LEU A 174 -36.02 -0.68 4.03
N THR A 175 -36.99 -1.51 3.68
CA THR A 175 -38.02 -2.04 4.59
C THR A 175 -38.06 -3.56 4.55
N GLU A 176 -38.44 -4.18 5.66
CA GLU A 176 -38.81 -5.60 5.72
C GLU A 176 -40.23 -5.75 6.27
N ASP A 177 -40.90 -6.84 5.88
CA ASP A 177 -42.20 -7.22 6.44
C ASP A 177 -41.96 -8.03 7.71
N VAL A 178 -42.38 -7.45 8.86
CA VAL A 178 -42.39 -8.14 10.15
C VAL A 178 -43.85 -8.25 10.59
N ASP A 179 -44.39 -9.46 10.53
CA ASP A 179 -45.77 -9.78 10.93
C ASP A 179 -46.85 -8.92 10.23
N GLY A 180 -46.66 -8.62 8.94
CA GLY A 180 -47.58 -7.82 8.12
C GLY A 180 -47.36 -6.30 8.26
N VAL A 181 -46.33 -5.87 8.98
CA VAL A 181 -45.97 -4.46 9.17
C VAL A 181 -44.64 -4.17 8.48
N LEU A 182 -44.68 -3.26 7.51
CA LEU A 182 -43.48 -2.72 6.87
C LEU A 182 -42.66 -1.93 7.89
N THR A 183 -41.50 -2.47 8.25
CA THR A 183 -40.58 -1.89 9.22
C THR A 183 -39.32 -1.42 8.51
N LEU A 184 -38.87 -0.20 8.81
CA LEU A 184 -37.62 0.33 8.28
C LEU A 184 -36.43 -0.47 8.81
N LEU A 185 -35.61 -0.97 7.88
CA LEU A 185 -34.34 -1.61 8.20
C LEU A 185 -33.39 -0.58 8.79
N LYS A 186 -32.53 -1.03 9.71
CA LYS A 186 -31.50 -0.20 10.33
C LYS A 186 -30.15 -0.37 9.63
N HIS A 187 -29.40 -1.39 10.01
CA HIS A 187 -28.09 -1.67 9.46
C HIS A 187 -28.05 -3.15 9.10
N THR A 188 -27.89 -3.47 7.83
CA THR A 188 -27.98 -4.85 7.36
C THR A 188 -27.11 -5.09 6.13
N VAL A 189 -26.80 -6.35 5.87
CA VAL A 189 -26.22 -6.77 4.59
C VAL A 189 -27.25 -6.51 3.50
N ALA A 190 -26.78 -5.94 2.38
CA ALA A 190 -27.62 -5.65 1.23
C ALA A 190 -26.89 -6.04 -0.06
N ASP A 191 -27.66 -6.15 -1.13
CA ASP A 191 -27.14 -6.30 -2.48
C ASP A 191 -27.40 -4.99 -3.25
N ASN A 192 -26.48 -4.65 -4.17
CA ASN A 192 -26.71 -3.65 -5.22
C ASN A 192 -26.82 -4.37 -6.58
N PRO A 193 -28.01 -4.90 -6.93
CA PRO A 193 -28.20 -5.61 -8.21
C PRO A 193 -28.01 -4.69 -9.43
N PHE A 194 -28.05 -3.36 -9.22
CA PHE A 194 -27.90 -2.35 -10.27
C PHE A 194 -26.56 -1.63 -10.17
N VAL A 195 -25.52 -2.25 -9.61
CA VAL A 195 -24.21 -1.60 -9.40
C VAL A 195 -23.66 -0.91 -10.64
N ARG A 196 -23.80 -1.53 -11.83
CA ARG A 196 -23.35 -0.94 -13.11
C ARG A 196 -24.21 0.21 -13.63
N LYS A 197 -25.38 0.44 -13.05
CA LYS A 197 -26.31 1.52 -13.38
C LYS A 197 -26.45 2.53 -12.23
N SER A 198 -25.79 2.28 -11.11
CA SER A 198 -25.84 3.13 -9.92
C SER A 198 -24.81 4.25 -10.07
N ASP A 199 -25.14 5.42 -9.55
CA ASP A 199 -24.13 6.43 -9.28
C ASP A 199 -23.26 5.96 -8.11
N LEU A 200 -21.96 5.80 -8.38
CA LEU A 200 -20.98 5.35 -7.41
C LEU A 200 -20.09 6.51 -6.97
N PHE A 201 -19.72 6.48 -5.69
CA PHE A 201 -18.92 7.53 -5.07
C PHE A 201 -17.76 6.95 -4.29
N LEU A 202 -16.59 7.61 -4.32
CA LEU A 202 -15.62 7.48 -3.24
C LEU A 202 -16.22 8.11 -1.99
N TYR A 203 -16.32 7.33 -0.91
CA TYR A 203 -16.94 7.75 0.33
C TYR A 203 -15.90 7.99 1.42
N PHE A 204 -15.85 9.23 1.90
CA PHE A 204 -14.99 9.65 3.00
C PHE A 204 -15.87 9.89 4.23
N PRO A 205 -15.90 8.97 5.20
CA PRO A 205 -16.63 9.18 6.44
C PRO A 205 -16.04 10.37 7.21
N ALA A 206 -16.88 11.03 8.03
CA ALA A 206 -16.38 12.09 8.91
C ALA A 206 -15.33 11.53 9.88
N THR A 207 -14.30 12.32 10.14
CA THR A 207 -13.21 12.04 11.08
C THR A 207 -13.16 13.13 12.15
N ARG A 208 -12.06 13.23 12.91
CA ARG A 208 -11.89 14.30 13.90
C ARG A 208 -11.76 15.65 13.20
N ASP A 209 -11.01 15.69 12.10
CA ASP A 209 -10.61 16.93 11.44
C ASP A 209 -11.37 17.19 10.13
N LEU A 210 -12.05 16.18 9.58
CA LEU A 210 -12.72 16.29 8.28
C LEU A 210 -14.20 15.92 8.35
N PRO A 211 -15.08 16.66 7.65
CA PRO A 211 -16.48 16.29 7.52
C PRO A 211 -16.65 15.09 6.59
N GLU A 212 -17.83 14.45 6.66
CA GLU A 212 -18.24 13.43 5.69
C GLU A 212 -18.26 14.05 4.28
N GLN A 213 -17.62 13.37 3.32
CA GLN A 213 -17.49 13.84 1.94
C GLN A 213 -17.69 12.68 0.96
N ARG A 214 -18.20 13.02 -0.24
CA ARG A 214 -18.37 12.07 -1.34
C ARG A 214 -17.86 12.68 -2.63
N PHE A 215 -17.21 11.86 -3.45
CA PHE A 215 -16.78 12.25 -4.78
C PHE A 215 -17.33 11.27 -5.81
N TYR A 216 -18.05 11.80 -6.80
CA TYR A 216 -18.67 10.99 -7.84
C TYR A 216 -17.62 10.35 -8.74
N LEU A 217 -17.83 9.08 -9.08
CA LEU A 217 -17.01 8.33 -10.01
C LEU A 217 -17.77 8.13 -11.33
N PRO A 218 -17.43 8.88 -12.41
CA PRO A 218 -18.03 8.68 -13.72
C PRO A 218 -17.44 7.42 -14.38
N ILE A 219 -17.94 6.24 -14.01
CA ILE A 219 -17.39 4.94 -14.42
C ILE A 219 -17.91 4.54 -15.79
N GLU A 220 -16.99 4.43 -16.75
CA GLU A 220 -17.28 3.85 -18.06
C GLU A 220 -16.95 2.36 -18.04
N TRP A 221 -17.94 1.52 -17.74
CA TRP A 221 -17.78 0.07 -17.54
C TRP A 221 -17.25 -0.70 -18.77
N SER A 222 -17.21 -0.08 -19.94
CA SER A 222 -16.62 -0.66 -21.16
C SER A 222 -15.10 -0.50 -21.24
N ASP A 223 -14.50 0.37 -20.42
CA ASP A 223 -13.06 0.56 -20.40
C ASP A 223 -12.34 -0.65 -19.78
N GLU A 224 -11.09 -0.87 -20.20
CA GLU A 224 -10.23 -1.94 -19.67
C GLU A 224 -9.89 -1.74 -18.18
N SER A 225 -9.77 -0.48 -17.75
CA SER A 225 -9.39 -0.10 -16.38
C SER A 225 -10.30 1.03 -15.87
N PRO A 226 -11.60 0.78 -15.71
CA PRO A 226 -12.62 1.81 -15.61
C PRO A 226 -12.48 2.68 -14.36
N PHE A 227 -11.99 2.10 -13.26
CA PHE A 227 -11.77 2.85 -12.01
C PHE A 227 -10.52 3.74 -12.05
N PHE A 228 -9.47 3.34 -12.76
CA PHE A 228 -8.31 4.22 -12.97
C PHE A 228 -8.71 5.45 -13.78
N GLU A 229 -9.47 5.26 -14.87
CA GLU A 229 -9.97 6.37 -15.68
C GLU A 229 -10.94 7.28 -14.91
N ALA A 230 -11.87 6.70 -14.15
CA ALA A 230 -12.81 7.47 -13.34
C ALA A 230 -12.11 8.32 -12.28
N VAL A 231 -11.13 7.74 -11.56
CA VAL A 231 -10.33 8.46 -10.56
C VAL A 231 -9.44 9.51 -11.22
N TYR A 232 -8.83 9.22 -12.36
CA TYR A 232 -8.04 10.21 -13.08
C TYR A 232 -8.91 11.38 -13.56
N GLY A 233 -10.08 11.09 -14.10
CA GLY A 233 -11.08 12.09 -14.47
C GLY A 233 -11.47 12.97 -13.28
N LEU A 234 -11.66 12.37 -12.10
CA LEU A 234 -11.93 13.09 -10.86
C LEU A 234 -10.76 14.00 -10.46
N VAL A 235 -9.52 13.47 -10.48
CA VAL A 235 -8.28 14.23 -10.21
C VAL A 235 -8.14 15.46 -11.10
N LEU A 236 -8.54 15.35 -12.37
CA LEU A 236 -8.45 16.46 -13.31
C LEU A 236 -9.58 17.49 -13.19
N ARG A 237 -10.77 17.08 -12.76
CA ARG A 237 -11.99 17.91 -12.78
C ARG A 237 -12.31 18.55 -11.43
N ASP A 238 -11.89 17.95 -10.33
CA ASP A 238 -12.16 18.42 -8.98
C ASP A 238 -10.87 18.72 -8.23
N GLU A 239 -10.51 20.01 -8.19
CA GLU A 239 -9.31 20.50 -7.51
C GLU A 239 -9.30 20.23 -6.00
N LYS A 240 -10.46 19.95 -5.39
CA LYS A 240 -10.56 19.67 -3.95
C LYS A 240 -10.35 18.21 -3.62
N PHE A 241 -10.46 17.31 -4.61
CA PHE A 241 -10.41 15.87 -4.37
C PHE A 241 -9.08 15.44 -3.76
N LEU A 242 -7.96 15.75 -4.40
CA LEU A 242 -6.64 15.34 -3.91
C LEU A 242 -6.28 16.02 -2.59
N GLU A 243 -6.65 17.30 -2.40
CA GLU A 243 -6.43 17.99 -1.13
C GLU A 243 -7.18 17.28 0.02
N HIS A 244 -8.47 17.00 -0.17
CA HIS A 244 -9.27 16.26 0.81
C HIS A 244 -8.69 14.86 1.06
N PHE A 245 -8.34 14.13 -0.01
CA PHE A 245 -7.79 12.79 0.09
C PHE A 245 -6.46 12.77 0.86
N PHE A 246 -5.55 13.72 0.60
CA PHE A 246 -4.27 13.80 1.31
C PHE A 246 -4.45 14.19 2.78
N HIS A 247 -5.38 15.08 3.10
CA HIS A 247 -5.72 15.37 4.49
C HIS A 247 -6.25 14.14 5.21
N PHE A 248 -7.20 13.44 4.59
CA PHE A 248 -7.82 12.23 5.15
C PHE A 248 -6.79 11.12 5.36
N TRP A 249 -5.96 10.86 4.36
CA TRP A 249 -4.89 9.86 4.44
C TRP A 249 -3.87 10.21 5.53
N ARG A 250 -3.46 11.48 5.62
CA ARG A 250 -2.52 11.94 6.63
C ARG A 250 -3.08 11.79 8.05
N GLU A 251 -4.34 12.13 8.27
CA GLU A 251 -5.01 11.93 9.56
C GLU A 251 -5.05 10.44 9.93
N ALA A 252 -5.45 9.59 8.98
CA ALA A 252 -5.46 8.14 9.18
C ALA A 252 -4.06 7.58 9.48
N PHE A 253 -3.02 8.09 8.79
CA PHE A 253 -1.63 7.69 9.02
C PHE A 253 -1.16 8.09 10.41
N GLN A 254 -1.41 9.33 10.84
CA GLN A 254 -1.07 9.80 12.17
C GLN A 254 -1.78 9.01 13.26
N ALA A 255 -3.09 8.76 13.09
CA ALA A 255 -3.86 7.95 14.02
C ALA A 255 -3.34 6.50 14.08
N TYR A 256 -3.00 5.93 12.92
CA TYR A 256 -2.35 4.61 12.83
C TYR A 256 -1.03 4.59 13.60
N SER A 257 -0.10 5.48 13.29
CA SER A 257 1.22 5.54 13.92
C SER A 257 1.12 5.69 15.44
N ALA A 258 0.26 6.58 15.92
CA ALA A 258 0.06 6.84 17.35
C ALA A 258 -0.79 5.77 18.07
N LYS A 259 -1.41 4.85 17.32
CA LYS A 259 -2.44 3.93 17.82
C LYS A 259 -3.62 4.67 18.49
N ASP A 260 -3.98 5.84 17.97
CA ASP A 260 -5.06 6.69 18.50
C ASP A 260 -6.44 6.12 18.15
N ARG A 261 -6.97 5.28 19.04
CA ARG A 261 -8.28 4.64 18.90
C ARG A 261 -9.46 5.58 19.08
N GLU A 262 -9.22 6.78 19.60
CA GLU A 262 -10.25 7.82 19.78
C GLU A 262 -10.43 8.64 18.51
N ASN A 263 -9.52 8.52 17.53
CA ASN A 263 -9.73 9.10 16.20
C ASN A 263 -10.48 8.08 15.30
N PRO A 264 -11.68 8.43 14.77
CA PRO A 264 -12.38 7.59 13.80
C PRO A 264 -11.52 7.11 12.62
N ALA A 265 -10.58 7.94 12.16
CA ALA A 265 -9.69 7.61 11.05
C ALA A 265 -8.83 6.37 11.31
N PHE A 266 -8.46 6.09 12.57
CA PHE A 266 -7.74 4.88 12.95
C PHE A 266 -8.50 3.61 12.57
N TRP A 267 -9.83 3.60 12.73
CA TRP A 267 -10.64 2.41 12.48
C TRP A 267 -10.90 2.13 11.00
N LEU A 268 -10.51 3.07 10.14
CA LEU A 268 -10.58 2.95 8.67
C LEU A 268 -9.30 2.37 8.09
N THR A 269 -8.22 2.28 8.88
CA THR A 269 -6.96 1.72 8.43
C THR A 269 -6.97 0.19 8.45
N ASN A 270 -6.14 -0.39 7.60
CA ASN A 270 -5.78 -1.78 7.72
C ASN A 270 -5.00 -2.02 9.04
N ALA A 271 -5.08 -3.24 9.57
CA ALA A 271 -4.52 -3.63 10.87
C ALA A 271 -4.89 -2.71 12.07
N CYS A 272 -6.10 -2.14 12.08
CA CYS A 272 -6.64 -1.39 13.22
C CYS A 272 -7.10 -2.30 14.39
N GLY A 273 -7.25 -3.61 14.15
CA GLY A 273 -7.51 -4.60 15.18
C GLY A 273 -9.00 -4.80 15.52
N SER A 274 -9.28 -5.21 16.76
CA SER A 274 -10.64 -5.45 17.25
C SER A 274 -11.28 -4.17 17.78
N PRO A 275 -12.61 -4.03 17.67
CA PRO A 275 -13.32 -2.86 18.22
C PRO A 275 -13.14 -2.76 19.73
N VAL A 276 -13.05 -1.52 20.24
CA VAL A 276 -12.91 -1.23 21.67
C VAL A 276 -13.87 -0.09 22.06
N PRO A 277 -14.82 -0.30 23.00
CA PRO A 277 -15.23 -1.60 23.52
C PRO A 277 -15.87 -2.47 22.43
N ARG A 278 -15.75 -3.79 22.53
CA ARG A 278 -16.39 -4.71 21.57
C ARG A 278 -17.91 -4.70 21.77
N PRO A 279 -18.71 -4.45 20.72
CA PRO A 279 -20.17 -4.57 20.80
C PRO A 279 -20.62 -5.99 21.17
N SER A 280 -21.79 -6.10 21.81
CA SER A 280 -22.37 -7.40 22.17
C SER A 280 -22.80 -8.23 20.96
N ASP A 281 -23.13 -7.57 19.86
CA ASP A 281 -23.54 -8.16 18.57
C ASP A 281 -22.35 -8.39 17.62
N TRP A 282 -21.12 -8.14 18.05
CA TRP A 282 -19.94 -8.34 17.21
C TRP A 282 -19.70 -9.84 16.95
N PRO A 283 -19.51 -10.26 15.69
CA PRO A 283 -19.50 -11.68 15.35
C PRO A 283 -18.27 -12.42 15.92
N LYS A 284 -18.50 -13.69 16.21
CA LYS A 284 -17.43 -14.64 16.53
C LYS A 284 -16.76 -15.10 15.23
N ARG A 285 -15.44 -15.25 15.28
CA ARG A 285 -14.69 -15.85 14.17
C ARG A 285 -14.77 -17.37 14.22
N SER A 286 -14.59 -18.05 13.09
CA SER A 286 -14.47 -19.50 13.03
C SER A 286 -13.31 -19.98 13.93
N GLY A 287 -13.63 -20.69 15.01
CA GLY A 287 -12.67 -21.09 16.04
C GLY A 287 -12.86 -20.32 17.36
N SER A 288 -11.77 -19.82 17.95
CA SER A 288 -11.77 -19.10 19.24
C SER A 288 -11.66 -17.59 19.05
N GLY A 289 -12.52 -16.78 19.70
CA GLY A 289 -12.44 -15.32 19.66
C GLY A 289 -13.46 -14.65 18.75
N TYR A 290 -13.19 -13.41 18.36
CA TYR A 290 -14.11 -12.54 17.65
C TYR A 290 -13.47 -12.00 16.37
N GLU A 291 -14.32 -11.58 15.44
CA GLU A 291 -13.87 -10.87 14.25
C GLU A 291 -13.11 -9.58 14.62
N THR A 292 -12.27 -9.12 13.72
CA THR A 292 -11.55 -7.83 13.84
C THR A 292 -12.14 -6.84 12.84
N VAL A 293 -12.03 -5.53 13.10
CA VAL A 293 -12.31 -4.51 12.07
C VAL A 293 -11.32 -4.68 10.91
N SER A 294 -10.04 -4.85 11.25
CA SER A 294 -9.02 -5.29 10.29
C SER A 294 -7.91 -6.04 11.03
N ASP A 295 -7.52 -7.20 10.51
CA ASP A 295 -6.51 -8.04 11.16
C ASP A 295 -5.07 -7.55 10.93
N ALA A 296 -4.14 -8.03 11.77
CA ALA A 296 -2.71 -7.70 11.68
C ALA A 296 -1.98 -8.37 10.50
N LYS A 297 -2.60 -9.32 9.77
CA LYS A 297 -2.02 -9.85 8.53
C LYS A 297 -2.11 -8.85 7.39
N THR A 298 -2.99 -7.86 7.54
CA THR A 298 -3.14 -6.72 6.64
C THR A 298 -2.38 -5.48 7.11
N SER A 299 -1.34 -5.63 7.93
CA SER A 299 -0.51 -4.48 8.32
C SER A 299 0.04 -3.72 7.11
N VAL A 300 0.30 -2.44 7.34
CA VAL A 300 0.52 -1.42 6.31
C VAL A 300 1.98 -1.40 5.90
N GLY A 301 2.25 -1.36 4.60
CA GLY A 301 3.60 -1.35 4.06
C GLY A 301 4.51 -2.39 4.74
N LEU A 302 5.63 -1.92 5.30
CA LEU A 302 6.61 -2.75 5.99
C LEU A 302 6.23 -3.04 7.46
N ASP A 303 5.13 -2.52 7.99
CA ASP A 303 4.80 -2.63 9.43
C ASP A 303 4.37 -4.04 9.87
N ARG A 304 4.18 -4.99 8.95
CA ARG A 304 3.89 -6.37 9.32
C ARG A 304 5.17 -7.09 9.76
N THR A 305 5.21 -7.56 11.00
CA THR A 305 6.42 -8.20 11.57
C THR A 305 6.90 -9.44 10.81
N ASP A 306 6.00 -10.25 10.24
CA ASP A 306 6.35 -11.38 9.36
C ASP A 306 7.03 -10.92 8.06
N ASP A 307 6.56 -9.80 7.49
CA ASP A 307 7.12 -9.22 6.27
C ASP A 307 8.46 -8.55 6.53
N ILE A 308 8.65 -7.92 7.70
CA ILE A 308 9.96 -7.43 8.16
C ILE A 308 10.96 -8.58 8.22
N LYS A 309 10.63 -9.66 8.94
CA LYS A 309 11.54 -10.82 9.11
C LYS A 309 11.90 -11.46 7.78
N LYS A 310 10.91 -11.67 6.91
CA LYS A 310 11.13 -12.24 5.57
C LYS A 310 11.95 -11.31 4.68
N GLY A 311 11.66 -10.00 4.73
CA GLY A 311 12.41 -8.99 3.99
C GLY A 311 13.88 -8.91 4.40
N ILE A 312 14.16 -8.94 5.71
CA ILE A 312 15.55 -8.99 6.23
C ILE A 312 16.30 -10.19 5.66
N TYR A 313 15.71 -11.39 5.75
CA TYR A 313 16.33 -12.60 5.22
C TYR A 313 16.56 -12.51 3.72
N GLN A 314 15.56 -12.04 2.96
CA GLN A 314 15.66 -11.99 1.51
C GLN A 314 16.72 -11.00 1.05
N VAL A 315 16.83 -9.82 1.68
CA VAL A 315 17.89 -8.85 1.38
C VAL A 315 19.27 -9.42 1.70
N LEU A 316 19.43 -10.10 2.85
CA LEU A 316 20.69 -10.77 3.18
C LEU A 316 21.05 -11.83 2.13
N LYS A 317 20.07 -12.65 1.72
CA LYS A 317 20.26 -13.69 0.70
C LYS A 317 20.68 -13.09 -0.64
N LEU A 318 19.96 -12.07 -1.12
CA LEU A 318 20.34 -11.33 -2.34
C LEU A 318 21.75 -10.75 -2.21
N GLY A 319 22.09 -10.19 -1.05
CA GLY A 319 23.42 -9.65 -0.79
C GLY A 319 24.49 -10.73 -0.90
N ALA A 320 24.26 -11.88 -0.28
CA ALA A 320 25.18 -13.02 -0.26
C ALA A 320 25.35 -13.67 -1.65
N ASP A 321 24.28 -13.79 -2.42
CA ASP A 321 24.29 -14.47 -3.71
C ASP A 321 24.95 -13.62 -4.82
N PHE A 322 24.80 -12.28 -4.77
CA PHE A 322 25.16 -11.41 -5.89
C PHE A 322 26.33 -10.44 -5.63
N LYS A 323 26.46 -9.85 -4.44
CA LYS A 323 27.53 -8.85 -4.20
C LYS A 323 28.95 -9.41 -4.30
N PRO A 324 29.26 -10.63 -3.82
CA PRO A 324 30.62 -11.17 -3.87
C PRO A 324 31.15 -11.42 -5.28
N ASN A 325 30.28 -11.57 -6.26
CA ASN A 325 30.70 -11.94 -7.61
C ASN A 325 31.22 -10.74 -8.42
N GLY A 326 31.16 -9.53 -7.87
CA GLY A 326 31.63 -8.30 -8.52
C GLY A 326 30.49 -7.44 -9.05
N GLY A 327 30.84 -6.38 -9.79
CA GLY A 327 29.89 -5.39 -10.28
C GLY A 327 29.39 -4.39 -9.21
N ASN A 328 28.59 -3.42 -9.63
CA ASN A 328 28.03 -2.38 -8.76
C ASN A 328 26.62 -2.77 -8.29
N ILE A 329 26.55 -3.86 -7.52
CA ILE A 329 25.29 -4.46 -7.07
C ILE A 329 24.93 -4.01 -5.66
N LYS A 330 23.70 -3.52 -5.51
CA LYS A 330 23.10 -3.08 -4.25
C LYS A 330 21.86 -3.89 -3.94
N VAL A 331 21.51 -3.96 -2.66
CA VAL A 331 20.31 -4.65 -2.17
C VAL A 331 19.47 -3.73 -1.30
N ALA A 332 18.18 -3.63 -1.61
CA ALA A 332 17.27 -2.74 -0.91
C ALA A 332 15.98 -3.45 -0.50
N LEU A 333 15.42 -3.01 0.63
CA LEU A 333 14.06 -3.34 1.06
C LEU A 333 13.16 -2.15 0.75
N ILE A 334 12.19 -2.33 -0.13
CA ILE A 334 11.33 -1.24 -0.62
C ILE A 334 9.88 -1.42 -0.14
N SER A 335 9.25 -0.32 0.28
CA SER A 335 7.86 -0.30 0.72
C SER A 335 7.15 1.02 0.38
N ASN A 336 5.82 1.04 0.39
CA ASN A 336 5.06 2.30 0.35
C ASN A 336 5.12 3.05 1.69
N VAL A 337 5.14 2.33 2.81
CA VAL A 337 5.13 2.91 4.17
C VAL A 337 6.15 2.16 5.04
N HIS A 338 6.99 2.89 5.79
CA HIS A 338 7.96 2.29 6.69
C HIS A 338 7.28 1.51 7.83
N ALA A 339 8.05 0.74 8.60
CA ALA A 339 7.56 0.00 9.76
C ALA A 339 7.18 0.91 10.94
N VAL A 340 6.23 1.83 10.76
CA VAL A 340 6.00 2.97 11.64
C VAL A 340 5.69 2.63 13.10
N ARG A 341 5.15 1.43 13.39
CA ARG A 341 4.91 0.96 14.77
C ARG A 341 5.95 -0.01 15.29
N HIS A 342 6.68 -0.67 14.39
CA HIS A 342 7.56 -1.81 14.70
C HIS A 342 9.03 -1.56 14.34
N TYR A 343 9.37 -0.37 13.84
CA TYR A 343 10.72 -0.01 13.41
C TYR A 343 11.72 -0.14 14.57
N ASP A 344 11.42 0.46 15.72
CA ASP A 344 12.32 0.43 16.88
C ASP A 344 12.53 -1.00 17.42
N GLU A 345 11.50 -1.85 17.33
CA GLU A 345 11.56 -3.23 17.83
C GLU A 345 12.31 -4.17 16.89
N TYR A 346 12.17 -4.00 15.57
CA TYR A 346 12.66 -4.99 14.58
C TYR A 346 13.77 -4.50 13.66
N LEU A 347 13.84 -3.20 13.36
CA LEU A 347 14.78 -2.67 12.35
C LEU A 347 15.88 -1.81 12.97
N GLN A 348 15.58 -1.01 14.00
CA GLN A 348 16.54 -0.08 14.61
C GLN A 348 17.79 -0.79 15.15
N CYS A 349 17.67 -2.00 15.67
CA CYS A 349 18.80 -2.77 16.21
C CYS A 349 19.65 -3.47 15.16
N ILE A 350 19.15 -3.65 13.93
CA ILE A 350 19.84 -4.42 12.88
C ILE A 350 20.23 -3.57 11.66
N LYS A 351 19.71 -2.35 11.53
CA LYS A 351 19.96 -1.49 10.36
C LYS A 351 21.45 -1.21 10.14
N ASP A 352 22.23 -1.20 11.23
CA ASP A 352 23.66 -0.91 11.24
C ASP A 352 24.54 -2.17 11.11
N VAL A 353 23.93 -3.36 11.01
CA VAL A 353 24.68 -4.61 10.83
C VAL A 353 25.48 -4.56 9.53
N ILE A 354 26.73 -4.98 9.65
CA ILE A 354 27.68 -5.19 8.55
C ILE A 354 28.04 -6.67 8.56
N TRP A 355 28.16 -7.28 7.39
CA TRP A 355 28.44 -8.69 7.25
C TRP A 355 29.44 -8.95 6.12
N THR A 356 30.02 -10.14 6.11
CA THR A 356 30.89 -10.66 5.04
C THR A 356 30.78 -12.19 5.01
N LEU A 357 31.34 -12.81 3.98
CA LEU A 357 31.37 -14.27 3.84
C LEU A 357 32.67 -14.84 4.40
N ASP A 358 32.60 -15.60 5.48
CA ASP A 358 33.74 -16.37 5.96
C ASP A 358 33.87 -17.70 5.21
N GLU A 359 34.78 -17.76 4.25
CA GLU A 359 35.10 -18.98 3.50
C GLU A 359 35.84 -20.02 4.36
N THR A 360 36.44 -19.62 5.47
CA THR A 360 37.15 -20.53 6.38
C THR A 360 36.17 -21.27 7.29
N GLY A 361 35.02 -20.66 7.59
CA GLY A 361 34.02 -21.15 8.55
C GLY A 361 34.53 -21.23 9.99
N THR A 362 35.64 -20.55 10.29
CA THR A 362 36.36 -20.66 11.57
C THR A 362 36.68 -19.31 12.20
N ALA A 363 36.37 -18.19 11.54
CA ALA A 363 36.63 -16.86 12.07
C ALA A 363 35.78 -16.62 13.34
N ALA A 364 36.43 -16.24 14.43
CA ALA A 364 35.77 -15.84 15.67
C ALA A 364 35.73 -14.32 15.85
N ASP A 365 36.70 -13.61 15.25
CA ASP A 365 36.80 -12.16 15.23
C ASP A 365 37.08 -11.63 13.80
N TRP A 366 36.90 -10.33 13.56
CA TRP A 366 37.15 -9.70 12.25
C TRP A 366 38.62 -9.79 11.83
N GLU A 367 39.53 -9.84 12.79
CA GLU A 367 40.98 -9.97 12.59
C GLU A 367 41.37 -11.36 12.05
N ASP A 368 40.50 -12.36 12.20
CA ASP A 368 40.72 -13.72 11.66
C ASP A 368 40.45 -13.79 10.15
N LEU A 369 39.80 -12.78 9.58
CA LEU A 369 39.49 -12.73 8.16
C LEU A 369 40.69 -12.25 7.34
N PRO A 370 40.88 -12.74 6.10
CA PRO A 370 41.95 -12.26 5.23
C PRO A 370 41.91 -10.74 5.03
N ASP A 371 43.07 -10.11 5.01
CA ASP A 371 43.20 -8.68 4.71
C ASP A 371 42.48 -8.31 3.41
N GLY A 372 41.71 -7.23 3.44
CA GLY A 372 40.96 -6.73 2.28
C GLY A 372 39.66 -7.49 1.99
N LYS A 373 39.19 -8.36 2.89
CA LYS A 373 37.87 -8.98 2.75
C LYS A 373 36.79 -7.90 2.65
N PRO A 374 35.91 -7.96 1.62
CA PRO A 374 34.88 -6.94 1.45
C PRO A 374 33.84 -7.02 2.58
N LEU A 375 33.42 -5.86 3.04
CA LEU A 375 32.37 -5.69 4.05
C LEU A 375 31.11 -5.13 3.38
N TYR A 376 29.96 -5.68 3.75
CA TYR A 376 28.68 -5.33 3.15
C TYR A 376 27.70 -4.83 4.21
N ASN A 377 26.94 -3.79 3.89
CA ASN A 377 25.78 -3.45 4.71
C ASN A 377 24.75 -4.58 4.63
N LEU A 378 24.04 -4.85 5.73
CA LEU A 378 22.85 -5.70 5.70
C LEU A 378 21.79 -5.11 4.77
N PHE A 379 21.55 -3.80 4.87
CA PHE A 379 20.71 -3.04 3.94
C PHE A 379 21.55 -1.94 3.31
N ASP A 380 21.61 -1.87 1.99
CA ASP A 380 22.12 -0.67 1.33
C ASP A 380 21.08 0.46 1.43
N GLY A 381 19.79 0.11 1.41
CA GLY A 381 18.71 0.98 1.82
C GLY A 381 17.45 0.23 2.27
N ILE A 382 16.80 0.76 3.30
CA ILE A 382 15.40 0.50 3.61
C ILE A 382 14.64 1.74 3.12
N VAL A 383 13.92 1.60 2.00
CA VAL A 383 13.37 2.72 1.26
C VAL A 383 11.85 2.69 1.34
N SER A 384 11.25 3.80 1.74
CA SER A 384 9.80 3.98 1.63
C SER A 384 9.42 5.43 1.45
N PHE A 385 8.25 5.70 0.87
CA PHE A 385 7.79 7.07 0.66
C PHE A 385 7.65 7.87 1.97
N THR A 386 7.40 7.21 3.10
CA THR A 386 7.13 7.91 4.37
C THR A 386 8.39 8.15 5.21
N LYS A 387 9.38 7.27 5.09
CA LYS A 387 10.68 7.37 5.75
C LYS A 387 11.64 6.36 5.13
N SER A 388 12.86 6.80 4.83
CA SER A 388 13.93 5.94 4.32
C SER A 388 15.14 5.94 5.27
N GLU A 389 15.86 4.83 5.32
CA GLU A 389 17.13 4.67 6.02
C GLU A 389 18.13 4.07 5.02
N ILE A 390 18.97 4.92 4.46
CA ILE A 390 19.85 4.57 3.35
C ILE A 390 21.30 4.71 3.81
N ARG A 391 22.09 3.65 3.66
CA ARG A 391 23.49 3.58 4.09
C ARG A 391 24.47 3.63 2.93
N ASP A 392 24.03 3.20 1.75
CA ASP A 392 24.85 3.20 0.55
C ASP A 392 24.67 4.50 -0.26
N PRO A 393 25.75 5.21 -0.61
CA PRO A 393 25.67 6.46 -1.37
C PRO A 393 25.02 6.35 -2.75
N GLU A 394 25.21 5.23 -3.46
CA GLU A 394 24.60 5.04 -4.79
C GLU A 394 23.10 4.78 -4.65
N VAL A 395 22.69 3.99 -3.65
CA VAL A 395 21.27 3.84 -3.31
C VAL A 395 20.67 5.19 -2.89
N ALA A 396 21.40 6.01 -2.13
CA ALA A 396 20.93 7.35 -1.75
C ALA A 396 20.81 8.29 -2.96
N ARG A 397 21.66 8.12 -3.97
CA ARG A 397 21.56 8.90 -5.21
C ARG A 397 20.37 8.47 -6.08
N ILE A 398 20.17 7.16 -6.24
CA ILE A 398 19.07 6.58 -7.04
C ILE A 398 17.72 6.80 -6.37
N MET A 399 17.66 6.58 -5.05
CA MET A 399 16.42 6.47 -4.30
C MET A 399 16.28 7.47 -3.16
N GLY A 400 17.29 8.26 -2.81
CA GLY A 400 17.19 9.29 -1.74
C GLY A 400 16.30 10.48 -2.10
N MET A 401 15.72 10.47 -3.30
CA MET A 401 14.62 11.34 -3.69
C MET A 401 13.25 10.86 -3.14
N LEU A 402 13.19 9.65 -2.58
CA LEU A 402 12.07 9.06 -1.84
C LEU A 402 12.21 9.33 -0.34
#